data_AF-A0A7Y4ZLK7-F1
#
_entry.id   AF-A0A7Y4ZLK7-F1
#
_cell.length_a   1.000
_cell.length_b   1.000
_cell.length_c   1.000
_cell.angle_alpha   90.00
_cell.angle_beta   90.00
_cell.angle_gamma   90.00
#
_symmetry.space_group_name_H-M   'P 1'
#
loop_
_entity.id
_entity.type
_entity.pdbx_description
1 polymer ?
#
loop_
_entity_poly.entity_id
_entity_poly.type
_entity_poly.pdbx_seq_one_letter_code
_entity_poly.pdbx_strand_id
1 'polypeptide(L)'
;MKQPSQHDLRPDLAAQTRPVEAVRQQPPPMVAQVPARINPTLQRIWVRSQMNAWTTMAIIGSSDKMPEGTMNVARGLARVAAESGGALGLIDGRALELKHLAQVQARLRSTVARQTVVVLPLPRDNPVTVSVAQACDAAIMCVILGETSRIVAAQTIEQVGRDRFLGSVILRPK
;
A
#
# COMPACT_ATOMS: atom_id res chain seq x y z
N MET A 1 41.46 -52.06 -61.79
CA MET A 1 42.45 -52.05 -60.70
C MET A 1 42.86 -50.59 -60.46
N LYS A 2 42.84 -50.14 -59.19
CA LYS A 2 43.19 -48.80 -58.66
C LYS A 2 42.08 -47.73 -58.64
N GLN A 3 41.63 -47.39 -57.42
CA GLN A 3 41.18 -46.04 -57.02
C GLN A 3 42.39 -45.08 -57.06
N PRO A 4 42.21 -43.73 -57.12
CA PRO A 4 42.15 -42.96 -55.85
C PRO A 4 41.47 -41.55 -55.88
N SER A 5 41.18 -41.06 -54.67
CA SER A 5 41.33 -39.66 -54.18
C SER A 5 40.26 -38.56 -54.37
N GLN A 6 40.25 -37.67 -53.37
CA GLN A 6 39.26 -36.70 -52.88
C GLN A 6 39.33 -35.28 -53.53
N HIS A 7 38.37 -34.42 -53.11
CA HIS A 7 38.19 -32.96 -53.31
C HIS A 7 37.68 -32.56 -54.71
N ASP A 8 36.67 -31.70 -54.93
CA ASP A 8 36.24 -30.52 -54.17
C ASP A 8 34.86 -29.98 -54.64
N LEU A 9 34.22 -29.19 -53.76
CA LEU A 9 33.15 -28.16 -53.94
C LEU A 9 31.82 -28.38 -54.75
N ARG A 10 30.73 -28.30 -53.95
CA ARG A 10 29.28 -27.94 -54.08
C ARG A 10 28.88 -26.82 -55.11
N PRO A 11 27.58 -26.41 -55.27
CA PRO A 11 26.25 -26.89 -54.80
C PRO A 11 25.28 -27.14 -56.00
N ASP A 12 23.99 -27.51 -55.95
CA ASP A 12 22.83 -26.90 -55.28
C ASP A 12 21.54 -27.65 -55.72
N LEU A 13 20.42 -27.41 -55.01
CA LEU A 13 19.02 -27.78 -55.30
C LEU A 13 18.66 -29.29 -55.23
N ALA A 14 17.71 -29.79 -54.44
CA ALA A 14 16.58 -29.15 -53.79
C ALA A 14 16.12 -30.03 -52.60
N ALA A 15 16.27 -29.53 -51.38
CA ALA A 15 15.55 -30.06 -50.23
C ALA A 15 14.34 -29.14 -50.01
N GLN A 16 13.17 -29.61 -50.42
CA GLN A 16 11.89 -28.96 -50.17
C GLN A 16 11.64 -28.93 -48.66
N THR A 17 11.90 -27.78 -48.04
CA THR A 17 11.47 -27.48 -46.68
C THR A 17 9.96 -27.30 -46.68
N ARG A 18 9.25 -28.23 -46.03
CA ARG A 18 7.85 -28.04 -45.64
C ARG A 18 7.77 -26.82 -44.70
N PRO A 19 6.77 -25.93 -44.83
CA PRO A 19 6.58 -24.88 -43.85
C PRO A 19 6.13 -25.51 -42.54
N VAL A 20 6.86 -25.20 -41.46
CA VAL A 20 6.44 -25.47 -40.09
C VAL A 20 5.22 -24.58 -39.83
N GLU A 21 4.05 -25.20 -39.67
CA GLU A 21 2.85 -24.53 -39.19
C GLU A 21 3.17 -23.84 -37.85
N ALA A 22 3.22 -22.52 -37.88
CA ALA A 22 3.31 -21.71 -36.68
C ALA A 22 2.04 -21.92 -35.88
N VAL A 23 2.11 -22.81 -34.88
CA VAL A 23 1.12 -22.93 -33.82
C VAL A 23 0.98 -21.53 -33.21
N ARG A 24 -0.10 -20.83 -33.55
CA ARG A 24 -0.50 -19.58 -32.89
C ARG A 24 -0.74 -19.93 -31.42
N GLN A 25 0.28 -19.77 -30.59
CA GLN A 25 0.13 -19.79 -29.15
C GLN A 25 -0.79 -18.61 -28.81
N GLN A 26 -2.06 -18.90 -28.57
CA GLN A 26 -2.96 -17.94 -27.95
C GLN A 26 -2.32 -17.58 -26.60
N PRO A 27 -2.09 -16.29 -26.29
CA PRO A 27 -1.68 -15.91 -24.96
C PRO A 27 -2.72 -16.47 -23.98
N PRO A 28 -2.31 -16.96 -22.80
CA PRO A 28 -3.25 -17.47 -21.80
C PRO A 28 -4.34 -16.42 -21.61
N PRO A 29 -5.62 -16.82 -21.43
CA PRO A 29 -6.66 -15.85 -21.15
C PRO A 29 -6.17 -15.05 -19.95
N MET A 30 -5.95 -13.75 -20.18
CA MET A 30 -5.78 -12.79 -19.11
C MET A 30 -7.07 -12.91 -18.33
N VAL A 31 -7.04 -13.71 -17.27
CA VAL A 31 -8.12 -13.80 -16.30
C VAL A 31 -8.25 -12.35 -15.89
N ALA A 32 -9.26 -11.65 -16.41
CA ALA A 32 -9.60 -10.33 -15.95
C ALA A 32 -9.86 -10.55 -14.47
N GLN A 33 -8.86 -10.23 -13.64
CA GLN A 33 -9.02 -10.26 -12.21
C GLN A 33 -10.16 -9.29 -12.00
N VAL A 34 -11.36 -9.82 -11.73
CA VAL A 34 -12.51 -9.01 -11.35
C VAL A 34 -11.95 -8.12 -10.26
N PRO A 35 -11.83 -6.79 -10.48
CA PRO A 35 -11.14 -5.94 -9.52
C PRO A 35 -11.86 -6.19 -8.20
N ALA A 36 -11.11 -6.71 -7.21
CA ALA A 36 -11.67 -7.02 -5.90
C ALA A 36 -12.51 -5.80 -5.49
N ARG A 37 -13.83 -5.99 -5.39
CA ARG A 37 -14.79 -4.88 -5.20
C ARG A 37 -14.23 -3.98 -4.11
N ILE A 38 -14.10 -2.68 -4.40
CA ILE A 38 -13.55 -1.75 -3.40
C ILE A 38 -14.37 -1.89 -2.12
N ASN A 39 -13.66 -1.98 -1.00
CA ASN A 39 -14.30 -2.06 0.30
C ASN A 39 -15.19 -0.82 0.54
N PRO A 40 -16.53 -0.96 0.65
CA PRO A 40 -17.44 0.18 0.78
C PRO A 40 -17.23 0.95 2.08
N THR A 41 -16.66 0.30 3.11
CA THR A 41 -16.27 0.99 4.34
C THR A 41 -15.11 1.94 4.10
N LEU A 42 -14.11 1.54 3.31
CA LEU A 42 -12.98 2.42 2.96
C LEU A 42 -13.40 3.56 2.03
N GLN A 43 -14.34 3.32 1.10
CA GLN A 43 -14.95 4.38 0.31
C GLN A 43 -15.65 5.43 1.19
N ARG A 44 -16.46 4.99 2.16
CA ARG A 44 -17.09 5.92 3.12
C ARG A 44 -16.08 6.68 3.95
N ILE A 45 -15.02 6.02 4.43
CA ILE A 45 -13.95 6.70 5.19
C ILE A 45 -13.29 7.76 4.33
N TRP A 46 -12.93 7.43 3.09
CA TRP A 46 -12.32 8.37 2.14
C TRP A 46 -13.22 9.58 1.90
N VAL A 47 -14.48 9.37 1.48
CA VAL A 47 -15.41 10.48 1.21
C VAL A 47 -15.62 11.35 2.45
N ARG A 48 -15.78 10.74 3.63
CA ARG A 48 -15.96 11.49 4.88
C ARG A 48 -14.70 12.25 5.29
N SER A 49 -13.51 11.70 5.05
CA SER A 49 -12.28 12.40 5.40
C SER A 49 -12.07 13.63 4.53
N GLN A 50 -12.51 13.63 3.26
CA GLN A 50 -12.43 14.80 2.38
C GLN A 50 -13.29 15.99 2.84
N MET A 51 -14.22 15.80 3.79
CA MET A 51 -14.97 16.91 4.40
C MET A 51 -14.09 17.78 5.33
N ASN A 52 -12.88 17.32 5.63
CA ASN A 52 -11.87 18.06 6.40
C ASN A 52 -10.69 18.40 5.48
N ALA A 53 -10.13 19.59 5.60
CA ALA A 53 -9.01 20.04 4.78
C ALA A 53 -7.66 19.48 5.28
N TRP A 54 -7.45 18.16 5.14
CA TRP A 54 -6.20 17.50 5.51
C TRP A 54 -5.32 17.24 4.30
N THR A 55 -4.01 17.37 4.50
CA THR A 55 -2.97 16.96 3.54
C THR A 55 -2.17 15.78 4.06
N THR A 56 -2.03 15.66 5.38
CA THR A 56 -1.35 14.56 6.06
C THR A 56 -2.27 13.90 7.08
N MET A 57 -2.30 12.58 7.12
CA MET A 57 -3.13 11.84 8.06
C MET A 57 -2.38 10.67 8.71
N ALA A 58 -2.44 10.58 10.03
CA ALA A 58 -1.97 9.42 10.77
C ALA A 58 -3.02 8.30 10.79
N ILE A 59 -2.61 7.07 10.51
CA ILE A 59 -3.41 5.87 10.74
C ILE A 59 -2.73 5.07 11.83
N ILE A 60 -3.33 5.04 13.02
CA ILE A 60 -2.72 4.56 14.25
C ILE A 60 -3.31 3.19 14.60
N GLY A 61 -2.46 2.18 14.76
CA GLY A 61 -2.86 0.88 15.29
C GLY A 61 -3.27 0.99 16.76
N SER A 62 -4.19 0.13 17.20
CA SER A 62 -4.64 0.11 18.61
C SER A 62 -4.24 -1.15 19.38
N SER A 63 -3.49 -2.05 18.73
CA SER A 63 -2.97 -3.29 19.30
C SER A 63 -1.84 -3.83 18.40
N ASP A 64 -0.94 -4.57 19.00
CA ASP A 64 0.12 -5.38 18.40
C ASP A 64 -0.38 -6.70 17.77
N LYS A 65 -1.63 -7.12 18.05
CA LYS A 65 -2.21 -8.38 17.56
C LYS A 65 -2.46 -8.40 16.05
N MET A 66 -2.57 -7.23 15.41
CA MET A 66 -2.83 -7.14 13.97
C MET A 66 -1.99 -6.04 13.30
N PRO A 67 -0.65 -6.20 13.25
CA PRO A 67 0.25 -5.16 12.77
C PRO A 67 0.02 -4.83 11.29
N GLU A 68 -0.40 -5.81 10.49
CA GLU A 68 -0.76 -5.64 9.08
C GLU A 68 -2.15 -5.04 8.85
N GLY A 69 -3.04 -5.10 9.85
CA GLY A 69 -4.42 -4.60 9.74
C GLY A 69 -4.46 -3.10 9.47
N THR A 70 -3.65 -2.33 10.21
CA THR A 70 -3.51 -0.88 10.03
C THR A 70 -2.96 -0.53 8.65
N MET A 71 -1.94 -1.26 8.17
CA MET A 71 -1.37 -1.05 6.83
C MET A 71 -2.35 -1.45 5.72
N ASN A 72 -3.17 -2.49 5.92
CA ASN A 72 -4.22 -2.88 4.98
C ASN A 72 -5.28 -1.77 4.81
N VAL A 73 -5.62 -1.05 5.89
CA VAL A 73 -6.48 0.14 5.80
C VAL A 73 -5.83 1.22 4.93
N ALA A 74 -4.56 1.53 5.17
CA ALA A 74 -3.82 2.53 4.39
C ALA A 74 -3.74 2.18 2.89
N ARG A 75 -3.38 0.93 2.56
CA ARG A 75 -3.35 0.43 1.19
C ARG A 75 -4.73 0.48 0.53
N GLY A 76 -5.78 0.10 1.26
CA GLY A 76 -7.13 0.15 0.73
C GLY A 76 -7.64 1.58 0.49
N LEU A 77 -7.28 2.55 1.35
CA LEU A 77 -7.54 3.96 1.10
C LEU A 77 -6.78 4.47 -0.13
N ALA A 78 -5.53 4.05 -0.32
CA ALA A 78 -4.77 4.43 -1.51
C ALA A 78 -5.39 3.90 -2.81
N ARG A 79 -5.98 2.70 -2.76
CA ARG A 79 -6.77 2.15 -3.87
C ARG A 79 -8.04 2.97 -4.13
N VAL A 80 -8.79 3.33 -3.09
CA VAL A 80 -9.97 4.20 -3.23
C VAL A 80 -9.58 5.55 -3.85
N ALA A 81 -8.48 6.15 -3.43
CA ALA A 81 -7.98 7.41 -3.96
C ALA A 81 -7.64 7.30 -5.46
N ALA A 82 -6.94 6.23 -5.86
CA ALA A 82 -6.61 5.95 -7.26
C ALA A 82 -7.86 5.81 -8.14
N GLU A 83 -8.86 5.08 -7.67
CA GLU A 83 -10.12 4.88 -8.39
C GLU A 83 -10.98 6.17 -8.44
N SER A 84 -10.71 7.13 -7.55
CA SER A 84 -11.30 8.47 -7.57
C SER A 84 -10.50 9.47 -8.45
N GLY A 85 -9.47 9.02 -9.17
CA GLY A 85 -8.61 9.85 -10.03
C GLY A 85 -7.48 10.59 -9.29
N GLY A 86 -7.30 10.35 -8.00
CA GLY A 86 -6.24 10.94 -7.17
C GLY A 86 -5.09 9.97 -6.89
N ALA A 87 -4.16 10.37 -6.02
CA ALA A 87 -3.12 9.49 -5.51
C ALA A 87 -2.88 9.76 -4.02
N LEU A 88 -2.76 8.71 -3.22
CA LEU A 88 -2.50 8.81 -1.77
C LEU A 88 -1.08 8.35 -1.45
N GLY A 89 -0.23 9.22 -0.91
CA GLY A 89 1.10 8.88 -0.44
C GLY A 89 1.02 7.95 0.77
N LEU A 90 1.88 6.94 0.83
CA LEU A 90 1.96 6.02 1.96
C LEU A 90 3.36 6.10 2.59
N ILE A 91 3.41 6.29 3.90
CA ILE A 91 4.64 6.17 4.70
C ILE A 91 4.40 5.08 5.74
N ASP A 92 5.25 4.04 5.76
CA ASP A 92 5.28 3.07 6.85
C ASP A 92 6.14 3.62 7.99
N GLY A 93 5.50 4.08 9.06
CA GLY A 93 6.14 4.61 10.25
C GLY A 93 6.22 3.61 11.41
N ARG A 94 5.83 2.34 11.20
CA ARG A 94 5.76 1.33 12.28
C ARG A 94 7.11 1.04 12.91
N ALA A 95 8.17 1.03 12.09
CA ALA A 95 9.56 0.83 12.51
C ALA A 95 10.36 2.14 12.54
N LEU A 96 9.70 3.30 12.62
CA LEU A 96 10.40 4.57 12.60
C LEU A 96 11.18 4.77 13.91
N GLU A 97 12.46 5.12 13.78
CA GLU A 97 13.35 5.41 14.89
C GLU A 97 13.45 6.91 15.15
N LEU A 98 13.80 7.28 16.38
CA LEU A 98 13.94 8.68 16.81
C LEU A 98 14.90 9.50 15.93
N LYS A 99 15.99 8.89 15.44
CA LYS A 99 16.97 9.56 14.57
C LYS A 99 16.38 10.06 13.24
N HIS A 100 15.27 9.49 12.79
CA HIS A 100 14.58 9.88 11.56
C HIS A 100 13.40 10.83 11.79
N LEU A 101 13.06 11.14 13.05
CA LEU A 101 11.86 11.90 13.41
C LEU A 101 11.82 13.27 12.72
N ALA A 102 12.90 14.05 12.85
CA ALA A 102 12.96 15.40 12.27
C ALA A 102 12.79 15.38 10.74
N GLN A 103 13.40 14.40 10.07
CA GLN A 103 13.29 14.23 8.63
C GLN A 103 11.86 13.89 8.20
N VAL A 104 11.19 12.98 8.91
CA VAL A 104 9.80 12.61 8.63
C VAL A 104 8.86 13.78 8.87
N GLN A 105 9.02 14.52 9.97
CA GLN A 105 8.21 15.71 10.25
C GLN A 105 8.40 16.79 9.20
N ALA A 106 9.64 17.05 8.76
CA ALA A 106 9.91 17.99 7.67
C ALA A 106 9.19 17.57 6.38
N ARG A 107 9.25 16.29 6.02
CA ARG A 107 8.57 15.74 4.85
C ARG A 107 7.05 15.88 4.94
N LEU A 108 6.46 15.61 6.10
CA LEU A 108 5.01 15.76 6.31
C LEU A 108 4.58 17.22 6.13
N ARG A 109 5.32 18.17 6.73
CA ARG A 109 5.02 19.62 6.60
C ARG A 109 5.22 20.16 5.19
N SER A 110 6.18 19.63 4.43
CA SER A 110 6.42 20.04 3.04
C SER A 110 5.47 19.38 2.05
N THR A 111 4.58 18.49 2.49
CA THR A 111 3.64 17.82 1.60
C THR A 111 2.53 18.81 1.24
N VAL A 112 2.53 19.30 0.00
CA VAL A 112 1.52 20.26 -0.50
C VAL A 112 0.74 19.76 -1.72
N ALA A 113 1.32 18.88 -2.53
CA ALA A 113 0.71 18.46 -3.79
C ALA A 113 -0.11 17.16 -3.70
N ARG A 114 0.15 16.32 -2.68
CA ARG A 114 -0.42 14.97 -2.60
C ARG A 114 -0.76 14.62 -1.18
N GLN A 115 -2.04 14.31 -0.92
CA GLN A 115 -2.47 13.75 0.35
C GLN A 115 -1.60 12.53 0.72
N THR A 116 -1.14 12.47 1.97
CA THR A 116 -0.23 11.42 2.44
C THR A 116 -0.72 10.86 3.77
N VAL A 117 -0.75 9.54 3.89
CA VAL A 117 -0.98 8.87 5.16
C VAL A 117 0.32 8.27 5.71
N VAL A 118 0.47 8.34 7.03
CA VAL A 118 1.54 7.66 7.76
C VAL A 118 0.93 6.60 8.67
N VAL A 119 1.41 5.37 8.54
CA VAL A 119 0.97 4.24 9.36
C VAL A 119 1.83 4.17 10.59
N LEU A 120 1.21 4.24 11.77
CA LEU A 120 1.91 4.28 13.05
C LEU A 120 1.43 3.13 13.96
N PRO A 121 2.31 2.61 14.82
CA PRO A 121 1.93 1.63 15.83
C PRO A 121 1.25 2.36 17.02
N LEU A 122 0.96 1.64 18.11
CA LEU A 122 0.52 2.30 19.34
C LEU A 122 1.63 3.20 19.92
N PRO A 123 1.28 4.32 20.60
CA PRO A 123 2.25 5.16 21.30
C PRO A 123 3.15 4.43 22.28
N ARG A 124 2.61 3.45 23.02
CA ARG A 124 3.38 2.69 24.01
C ARG A 124 4.42 1.75 23.37
N ASP A 125 4.22 1.39 22.09
CA ASP A 125 5.07 0.45 21.37
C ASP A 125 6.19 1.17 20.59
N ASN A 126 6.00 2.46 20.26
CA ASN A 126 7.02 3.26 19.61
C ASN A 126 6.98 4.73 20.08
N PRO A 127 8.08 5.25 20.68
CA PRO A 127 8.12 6.60 21.25
C PRO A 127 7.96 7.73 20.23
N VAL A 128 8.17 7.48 18.93
CA VAL A 128 7.99 8.54 17.91
C VAL A 128 6.55 8.71 17.46
N THR A 129 5.66 7.75 17.75
CA THR A 129 4.27 7.72 17.28
C THR A 129 3.54 9.02 17.55
N VAL A 130 3.57 9.50 18.79
CA VAL A 130 2.84 10.72 19.19
C VAL A 130 3.35 11.93 18.43
N SER A 131 4.68 12.09 18.35
CA SER A 131 5.32 13.23 17.70
C SER A 131 5.08 13.26 16.18
N VAL A 132 5.04 12.09 15.53
CA VAL A 132 4.69 12.00 14.10
C VAL A 132 3.19 12.25 13.89
N ALA A 133 2.32 11.68 14.72
CA ALA A 133 0.88 11.88 14.60
C ALA A 133 0.46 13.34 14.84
N GLN A 134 1.09 14.02 15.79
CA GLN A 134 0.88 15.46 16.05
C GLN A 134 1.36 16.35 14.88
N ALA A 135 2.30 15.88 14.07
CA ALA A 135 2.74 16.57 12.86
C ALA A 135 1.79 16.38 11.67
N CYS A 136 0.79 15.49 11.78
CA CYS A 136 -0.25 15.31 10.78
C CYS A 136 -1.47 16.22 11.02
N ASP A 137 -2.17 16.59 9.96
CA ASP A 137 -3.40 17.40 10.04
C ASP A 137 -4.56 16.62 10.65
N ALA A 138 -4.61 15.31 10.39
CA ALA A 138 -5.68 14.43 10.81
C ALA A 138 -5.16 13.08 11.34
N ALA A 139 -6.00 12.36 12.06
CA ALA A 139 -5.73 11.03 12.57
C ALA A 139 -6.98 10.12 12.50
N ILE A 140 -6.75 8.83 12.29
CA ILE A 140 -7.75 7.77 12.42
C ILE A 140 -7.13 6.64 13.23
N MET A 141 -7.91 6.06 14.15
CA MET A 141 -7.47 4.91 14.94
C MET A 141 -8.07 3.60 14.40
N CYS A 142 -7.24 2.59 14.19
CA CYS A 142 -7.68 1.25 13.82
C CYS A 142 -7.94 0.42 15.08
N VAL A 143 -9.21 0.13 15.39
CA VAL A 143 -9.68 -0.60 16.58
C VAL A 143 -10.04 -2.05 16.26
N ILE A 144 -9.74 -2.97 17.16
CA ILE A 144 -10.11 -4.38 17.09
C ILE A 144 -11.15 -4.64 18.20
N LEU A 145 -12.35 -5.09 17.84
CA LEU A 145 -13.41 -5.36 18.82
C LEU A 145 -12.99 -6.49 19.76
N GLY A 146 -13.26 -6.31 21.06
CA GLY A 146 -12.87 -7.25 22.11
C GLY A 146 -11.38 -7.23 22.48
N GLU A 147 -10.56 -6.49 21.74
CA GLU A 147 -9.10 -6.49 21.91
C GLU A 147 -8.52 -5.11 22.23
N THR A 148 -9.02 -4.05 21.57
CA THR A 148 -8.59 -2.70 21.87
C THR A 148 -9.05 -2.27 23.25
N SER A 149 -8.09 -2.03 24.15
CA SER A 149 -8.37 -1.43 25.46
C SER A 149 -8.91 -0.01 25.29
N ARG A 150 -10.08 0.25 25.89
CA ARG A 150 -10.69 1.59 25.90
C ARG A 150 -9.77 2.64 26.56
N ILE A 151 -9.02 2.23 27.59
CA ILE A 151 -8.07 3.13 28.28
C ILE A 151 -6.93 3.50 27.34
N VAL A 152 -6.33 2.53 26.66
CA VAL A 152 -5.23 2.75 25.71
C VAL A 152 -5.67 3.61 24.53
N ALA A 153 -6.87 3.35 24.01
CA ALA A 153 -7.49 4.18 22.98
C ALA A 153 -7.69 5.63 23.43
N ALA A 154 -8.26 5.85 24.62
CA ALA A 154 -8.49 7.19 25.16
C ALA A 154 -7.18 7.95 25.38
N GLN A 155 -6.16 7.29 25.95
CA GLN A 155 -4.83 7.87 26.13
C GLN A 155 -4.16 8.22 24.80
N THR A 156 -4.28 7.35 23.80
CA THR A 156 -3.75 7.63 22.45
C THR A 156 -4.40 8.87 21.85
N ILE A 157 -5.73 8.98 22.00
CA ILE A 157 -6.49 10.15 21.51
C ILE A 157 -6.04 11.43 22.22
N GLU A 158 -5.86 11.39 23.55
CA GLU A 158 -5.41 12.53 24.35
C GLU A 158 -3.98 12.96 24.00
N GLN A 159 -3.06 12.00 23.85
CA GLN A 159 -1.66 12.28 23.52
C GLN A 159 -1.51 12.91 22.13
N VAL A 160 -2.29 12.45 21.14
CA VAL A 160 -2.22 12.96 19.76
C VAL A 160 -3.00 14.26 19.58
N GLY A 161 -4.09 14.46 20.33
CA GLY A 161 -4.97 15.61 20.23
C GLY A 161 -6.35 15.21 19.67
N ARG A 162 -7.41 15.46 20.46
CA ARG A 162 -8.79 15.06 20.13
C ARG A 162 -9.31 15.69 18.83
N ASP A 163 -8.93 16.92 18.59
CA ASP A 163 -9.26 17.72 17.41
C ASP A 163 -8.71 17.14 16.10
N ARG A 164 -7.65 16.34 16.15
CA ARG A 164 -7.09 15.67 14.98
C ARG A 164 -7.85 14.41 14.58
N PHE A 165 -8.58 13.77 15.49
CA PHE A 165 -9.22 12.49 15.18
C PHE A 165 -10.48 12.67 14.35
N LEU A 166 -10.46 12.14 13.12
CA LEU A 166 -11.64 12.04 12.26
C LEU A 166 -12.54 10.85 12.64
N GLY A 167 -12.00 9.89 13.41
CA GLY A 167 -12.75 8.74 13.93
C GLY A 167 -11.91 7.47 14.03
N SER A 168 -12.57 6.32 13.88
CA SER A 168 -11.96 5.00 14.00
C SER A 168 -12.41 4.02 12.92
N VAL A 169 -11.56 3.06 12.58
CA VAL A 169 -11.87 1.93 11.70
C VAL A 169 -11.85 0.64 12.50
N ILE A 170 -12.93 -0.14 12.43
CA ILE A 170 -12.97 -1.45 13.05
C ILE A 170 -12.28 -2.47 12.14
N LEU A 171 -11.20 -3.06 12.64
CA LEU A 171 -10.52 -4.21 12.08
C LEU A 171 -11.18 -5.49 12.59
N ARG A 172 -11.39 -6.45 11.69
CA ARG A 172 -11.92 -7.77 12.02
C ARG A 172 -10.80 -8.80 11.86
N PRO A 173 -10.46 -9.56 12.91
CA PRO A 173 -9.67 -10.79 12.75
C PRO A 173 -10.35 -11.70 11.75
N LYS A 174 -9.55 -12.36 10.90
CA LYS A 174 -10.07 -13.41 10.03
C LYS A 174 -10.39 -14.65 10.86
#